data_AF-A0A0D2IIZ3-F1
#
_entry.id   AF-A0A0D2IIZ3-F1
#
_cell.length_a   1.000
_cell.length_b   1.000
_cell.length_c   1.000
_cell.angle_alpha   90.00
_cell.angle_beta   90.00
_cell.angle_gamma   90.00
#
_symmetry.space_group_name_H-M   'P 1'
#
loop_
_entity.id
_entity.type
_entity.pdbx_description
1 polymer ?
#
loop_
_entity_poly.entity_id
_entity_poly.type
_entity_poly.pdbx_seq_one_letter_code
_entity_poly.pdbx_strand_id
1 'polypeptide(L)'
;MTPEEQAKFAGEIRRFSPREIDRLHRVLFRLHEESVDFSLTIIKNEYRAVCLEDRYHTTADDPCLRWLLSLLETDPESPLNEKFLDILEEAHIILTADGTTTDGGTEYEGAGRTETVEDTHAVQDRLDSPDSLDENDPLWRQAVALDNRKLTSQALEQWRHKLYLKREAYMNQEDPAMNALADSIHRRNLARKAISHWRNTVKEIQVMDRAADEFRARRDAACALRQWTLAARERLFARVRDERLLCKTFQKWREKTGDIDELNAAADEFRNHQALRNTLRKMMAKIDQIKQAETQADLVSKGNLVRKAFNKWLVQLENIQLNERRAEAAAEYFASKHALQDWREKTRLVRMEKEGRRIREQHLAVEYLRKWRALVKRSKDAKYNEAYKVIRRRVKMNIARAALHSWREKTARIRGMKMAADEFRARKDAENARRMAHGAIVVMYNRTEQMQEAKQQANLFFNKHLMERLQIFGSNWLVPTRQILESQKKADEYRATRTASYALSILRSWRNVAFRAKRLEEDADVVFQRNERKRALGFLQKWRRAVNTGDEEGEDREERLIPTTPAARRSQLLASTTPVYTPAPGLFGPDRVVEVVDE
;
A
#
# COMPACT_ATOMS: atom_id res chain seq x y z
N MET A 1 54.78 0.14 -7.89
CA MET A 1 55.20 1.54 -8.12
C MET A 1 56.73 1.61 -8.04
N THR A 2 57.40 2.32 -8.95
CA THR A 2 58.87 2.44 -8.88
C THR A 2 59.30 3.46 -7.82
N PRO A 3 60.45 3.32 -7.16
CA PRO A 3 60.87 4.23 -6.09
C PRO A 3 60.99 5.70 -6.55
N GLU A 4 61.32 5.93 -7.84
CA GLU A 4 61.35 7.27 -8.43
C GLU A 4 59.95 7.91 -8.51
N GLU A 5 58.93 7.12 -8.85
CA GLU A 5 57.53 7.55 -8.83
C GLU A 5 57.04 7.79 -7.39
N GLN A 6 57.41 6.92 -6.44
CA GLN A 6 57.09 7.12 -5.01
C GLN A 6 57.65 8.45 -4.50
N ALA A 7 58.94 8.72 -4.77
CA ALA A 7 59.59 9.97 -4.37
C ALA A 7 58.95 11.21 -5.03
N LYS A 8 58.50 11.08 -6.29
CA LYS A 8 57.76 12.16 -6.99
C LYS A 8 56.42 12.45 -6.31
N PHE A 9 55.60 11.42 -6.05
CA PHE A 9 54.32 11.60 -5.37
C PHE A 9 54.50 12.08 -3.92
N ALA A 10 55.55 11.63 -3.23
CA ALA A 10 55.95 12.12 -1.90
C ALA A 10 56.33 13.61 -1.92
N GLY A 11 57.04 14.06 -2.95
CA GLY A 11 57.36 15.48 -3.15
C GLY A 11 56.11 16.34 -3.42
N GLU A 12 55.12 15.80 -4.13
CA GLU A 12 53.86 16.48 -4.40
C GLU A 12 52.96 16.54 -3.16
N ILE A 13 52.81 15.45 -2.40
CA ILE A 13 51.95 15.40 -1.20
C ILE A 13 52.48 16.27 -0.06
N ARG A 14 53.80 16.48 0.03
CA ARG A 14 54.42 17.42 1.01
C ARG A 14 53.97 18.87 0.80
N ARG A 15 53.43 19.21 -0.37
CA ARG A 15 52.88 20.55 -0.65
C ARG A 15 51.42 20.69 -0.23
N PHE A 16 50.74 19.59 0.10
CA PHE A 16 49.36 19.62 0.55
C PHE A 16 49.30 20.01 2.02
N SER A 17 48.28 20.78 2.37
CA SER A 17 47.98 21.10 3.75
C SER A 17 47.55 19.82 4.50
N PRO A 18 47.74 19.75 5.83
CA PRO A 18 47.28 18.61 6.63
C PRO A 18 45.80 18.28 6.41
N ARG A 19 44.95 19.30 6.25
CA ARG A 19 43.52 19.13 5.96
C ARG A 19 43.25 18.47 4.61
N GLU A 20 44.07 18.75 3.61
CA GLU A 20 43.97 18.13 2.29
C GLU A 20 44.42 16.66 2.34
N ILE A 21 45.46 16.35 3.11
CA ILE A 21 45.93 14.98 3.34
C ILE A 21 44.87 14.16 4.11
N ASP A 22 44.28 14.73 5.16
CA ASP A 22 43.17 14.12 5.90
C ASP A 22 41.97 13.85 4.98
N ARG A 23 41.68 14.77 4.07
CA ARG A 23 40.61 14.62 3.10
C ARG A 23 40.88 13.47 2.13
N LEU A 24 42.09 13.38 1.59
CA LEU A 24 42.51 12.27 0.72
C LEU A 24 42.40 10.93 1.44
N HIS A 25 42.84 10.86 2.70
CA HIS A 25 42.72 9.66 3.52
C HIS A 25 41.25 9.25 3.77
N ARG A 26 40.36 10.21 4.06
CA ARG A 26 38.91 9.93 4.23
C ARG A 26 38.26 9.40 2.96
N VAL A 27 38.62 9.96 1.80
CA VAL A 27 38.11 9.48 0.51
C VAL A 27 38.56 8.04 0.26
N LEU A 28 39.83 7.71 0.53
CA LEU A 28 40.36 6.36 0.40
C LEU A 28 39.69 5.37 1.37
N PHE A 29 39.44 5.80 2.61
CA PHE A 29 38.75 4.98 3.60
C PHE A 29 37.33 4.63 3.17
N ARG A 30 36.55 5.59 2.64
CA ARG A 30 35.20 5.35 2.11
C ARG A 30 35.19 4.41 0.92
N LEU A 31 36.11 4.63 -0.02
CA LEU A 31 36.25 3.77 -1.18
C LEU A 31 36.59 2.31 -0.78
N HIS A 32 37.35 2.12 0.30
CA HIS A 32 37.68 0.81 0.84
C HIS A 32 36.49 0.13 1.55
N GLU A 33 35.72 0.89 2.33
CA GLU A 33 34.57 0.36 3.09
C GLU A 33 33.44 -0.13 2.17
N GLU A 34 33.22 0.52 1.03
CA GLU A 34 32.15 0.16 0.10
C GLU A 34 32.48 -1.04 -0.80
N SER A 35 33.72 -1.55 -0.80
CA SER A 35 34.17 -2.72 -1.58
C SER A 35 33.86 -2.64 -3.09
N VAL A 36 33.90 -1.42 -3.66
CA VAL A 36 33.55 -1.17 -5.06
C VAL A 36 34.80 -1.07 -5.92
N ASP A 37 34.77 -1.63 -7.13
CA ASP A 37 35.80 -1.43 -8.15
C ASP A 37 36.12 0.07 -8.29
N PHE A 38 37.39 0.44 -8.21
CA PHE A 38 37.87 1.84 -8.25
C PHE A 38 37.66 2.47 -9.63
N SER A 39 36.40 2.79 -9.97
CA SER A 39 36.07 3.51 -11.19
C SER A 39 36.34 5.01 -11.00
N LEU A 40 36.88 5.65 -12.04
CA LEU A 40 37.20 7.08 -12.04
C LEU A 40 35.98 7.97 -11.74
N THR A 41 34.77 7.51 -12.06
CA THR A 41 33.52 8.22 -11.70
C THR A 41 33.21 8.13 -10.21
N ILE A 42 33.49 7.00 -9.58
CA ILE A 42 33.22 6.75 -8.16
C ILE A 42 34.18 7.57 -7.32
N ILE A 43 35.48 7.58 -7.67
CA ILE A 43 36.49 8.40 -6.98
C ILE A 43 36.12 9.89 -7.05
N LYS A 44 35.68 10.38 -8.22
CA LYS A 44 35.22 11.77 -8.37
C LYS A 44 33.98 12.07 -7.53
N ASN A 45 33.06 11.13 -7.41
CA ASN A 45 31.84 11.29 -6.62
C ASN A 45 32.14 11.29 -5.13
N GLU A 46 32.96 10.35 -4.64
CA GLU A 46 33.36 10.29 -3.24
C GLU A 46 34.23 11.48 -2.84
N TYR A 47 35.17 11.90 -3.69
CA TYR A 47 35.95 13.10 -3.45
C TYR A 47 35.06 14.35 -3.31
N ARG A 48 34.03 14.48 -4.17
CA ARG A 48 33.04 15.57 -4.06
C ARG A 48 32.20 15.44 -2.79
N ALA A 49 31.80 14.23 -2.40
CA ALA A 49 31.03 14.00 -1.18
C ALA A 49 31.81 14.43 0.07
N VAL A 50 33.08 14.03 0.19
CA VAL A 50 33.94 14.43 1.31
C VAL A 50 34.23 15.94 1.28
N CYS A 51 34.48 16.53 0.11
CA CYS A 51 34.65 17.98 0.00
C CYS A 51 33.40 18.76 0.44
N LEU A 52 32.20 18.27 0.13
CA LEU A 52 30.94 18.89 0.54
C LEU A 52 30.75 18.86 2.06
N GLU A 53 31.18 17.78 2.73
CA GLU A 53 31.16 17.67 4.19
C GLU A 53 32.10 18.69 4.86
N ASP A 54 33.29 18.89 4.28
CA ASP A 54 34.26 19.88 4.75
C ASP A 54 33.90 21.33 4.33
N ARG A 55 32.78 21.53 3.61
CA ARG A 55 32.36 22.82 3.00
C ARG A 55 33.40 23.40 2.05
N TYR A 56 34.18 22.54 1.40
CA TYR A 56 35.16 22.92 0.40
C TYR A 56 34.55 22.89 -0.99
N HIS A 57 34.67 23.99 -1.74
CA HIS A 57 34.19 24.06 -3.11
C HIS A 57 35.22 23.45 -4.07
N THR A 58 34.95 22.25 -4.56
CA THR A 58 35.79 21.60 -5.57
C THR A 58 35.73 22.37 -6.89
N THR A 59 36.87 22.88 -7.34
CA THR A 59 37.06 23.29 -8.74
C THR A 59 37.33 22.05 -9.59
N ALA A 60 37.06 22.12 -10.90
CA ALA A 60 37.31 21.00 -11.81
C ALA A 60 38.81 20.64 -11.94
N ASP A 61 39.68 21.54 -11.47
CA ASP A 61 41.14 21.44 -11.53
C ASP A 61 41.75 21.45 -10.11
N ASP A 62 41.11 20.71 -9.19
CA ASP A 62 41.59 20.56 -7.83
C ASP A 62 42.86 19.69 -7.81
N PRO A 63 44.00 20.19 -7.28
CA PRO A 63 45.28 19.47 -7.28
C PRO A 63 45.22 18.16 -6.51
N CYS A 64 44.40 18.06 -5.46
CA CYS A 64 44.27 16.83 -4.67
C CYS A 64 43.54 15.73 -5.46
N LEU A 65 42.47 16.10 -6.19
CA LEU A 65 41.75 15.17 -7.05
C LEU A 65 42.64 14.72 -8.22
N ARG A 66 43.40 15.64 -8.82
CA ARG A 66 44.33 15.32 -9.90
C ARG A 66 45.42 14.36 -9.44
N TRP A 67 46.00 14.63 -8.27
CA TRP A 67 47.00 13.76 -7.65
C TRP A 67 46.46 12.36 -7.38
N LEU A 68 45.25 12.25 -6.80
CA LEU A 68 44.60 10.97 -6.53
C LEU A 68 44.32 10.17 -7.82
N LEU A 69 43.89 10.84 -8.89
CA LEU A 69 43.65 10.22 -10.20
C LEU A 69 44.97 9.77 -10.85
N SER A 70 46.04 10.58 -10.76
CA SER A 70 47.37 10.19 -11.23
C SER A 70 47.94 9.01 -10.44
N LEU A 71 47.64 8.92 -9.14
CA LEU A 71 48.05 7.78 -8.30
C LEU A 71 47.30 6.49 -8.68
N LEU A 72 46.03 6.60 -9.08
CA LEU A 72 45.25 5.46 -9.58
C LEU A 72 45.80 4.92 -10.91
N GLU A 73 46.20 5.81 -11.82
CA GLU A 73 46.79 5.44 -13.11
C GLU A 73 48.17 4.78 -12.97
N THR A 74 48.89 5.07 -11.87
CA THR A 74 50.21 4.51 -11.60
C THR A 74 50.07 3.14 -10.94
N ASP A 75 50.42 2.07 -11.67
CA ASP A 75 50.48 0.68 -11.19
C ASP A 75 49.12 0.05 -10.78
N PRO A 76 48.27 -0.39 -11.73
CA PRO A 76 46.90 -0.85 -11.43
C PRO A 76 46.82 -2.13 -10.56
N GLU A 77 47.93 -2.85 -10.35
CA GLU A 77 47.94 -4.10 -9.59
C GLU A 77 47.93 -3.88 -8.07
N SER A 78 48.53 -2.79 -7.60
CA SER A 78 48.57 -2.48 -6.17
C SER A 78 47.31 -1.70 -5.76
N PRO A 79 46.65 -2.05 -4.63
CA PRO A 79 45.46 -1.33 -4.19
C PRO A 79 45.81 0.12 -3.82
N LEU A 80 44.91 1.04 -4.17
CA LEU A 80 45.15 2.49 -4.06
C LEU A 80 45.52 2.93 -2.62
N ASN A 81 44.98 2.24 -1.61
CA ASN A 81 45.26 2.54 -0.21
C ASN A 81 46.70 2.21 0.20
N GLU A 82 47.25 1.08 -0.26
CA GLU A 82 48.63 0.69 0.06
C GLU A 82 49.61 1.67 -0.57
N LYS A 83 49.40 2.05 -1.85
CA LYS A 83 50.23 3.07 -2.50
C LYS A 83 50.23 4.40 -1.76
N PHE A 84 49.06 4.81 -1.25
CA PHE A 84 48.93 6.05 -0.50
C PHE A 84 49.71 6.01 0.81
N LEU A 85 49.66 4.89 1.53
CA LEU A 85 50.42 4.70 2.78
C LEU A 85 51.93 4.66 2.53
N ASP A 86 52.38 3.98 1.47
CA ASP A 86 53.79 3.96 1.08
C ASP A 86 54.30 5.38 0.76
N ILE A 87 53.48 6.19 0.09
CA ILE A 87 53.83 7.58 -0.22
C ILE A 87 53.87 8.45 1.05
N LEU A 88 52.99 8.21 2.02
CA LEU A 88 53.02 8.93 3.30
C LEU A 88 54.25 8.55 4.13
N GLU A 89 54.65 7.29 4.11
CA GLU A 89 55.87 6.81 4.78
C GLU A 89 57.13 7.45 4.16
N GLU A 90 57.23 7.46 2.83
CA GLU A 90 58.30 8.13 2.08
C GLU A 90 58.27 9.66 2.28
N ALA A 91 57.09 10.25 2.44
CA ALA A 91 56.94 11.65 2.76
C ALA A 91 57.26 11.99 4.24
N HIS A 92 57.44 10.98 5.10
CA HIS A 92 57.57 11.09 6.55
C HIS A 92 56.37 11.76 7.24
N ILE A 93 55.15 11.46 6.78
CA ILE A 93 53.90 12.01 7.32
C ILE A 93 53.21 10.92 8.13
N ILE A 94 53.05 11.14 9.44
CA ILE A 94 52.39 10.20 10.35
C ILE A 94 50.91 10.59 10.50
N LEU A 95 49.99 9.70 10.10
CA LEU A 95 48.56 9.86 10.35
C LEU A 95 48.27 9.54 11.82
N THR A 96 47.89 10.55 12.63
CA THR A 96 47.41 10.31 13.99
C THR A 96 45.88 10.32 14.03
N ALA A 97 45.28 9.56 14.97
CA ALA A 97 43.82 9.41 15.08
C ALA A 97 43.06 10.73 15.31
N ASP A 98 43.76 11.78 15.77
CA ASP A 98 43.17 13.09 16.09
C ASP A 98 43.44 14.17 15.01
N GLY A 99 44.03 13.78 13.87
CA GLY A 99 44.36 14.65 12.73
C GLY A 99 45.83 14.55 12.31
N THR A 100 46.15 14.94 11.08
CA THR A 100 47.54 15.00 10.59
C THR A 100 48.32 16.09 11.31
N THR A 101 49.17 15.73 12.27
CA THR A 101 50.20 16.62 12.80
C THR A 101 51.48 16.37 12.03
N THR A 102 51.85 17.27 11.12
CA THR A 102 53.22 17.34 10.61
C THR A 102 54.11 17.82 11.76
N ASP A 103 54.59 16.88 12.58
CA ASP A 103 55.53 17.14 13.66
C ASP A 103 56.94 17.38 13.07
N GLY A 104 57.06 18.52 12.39
CA GLY A 104 58.29 19.11 11.86
C GLY A 104 58.51 20.50 12.47
N GLY A 105 58.01 20.72 13.67
CA GLY A 105 58.11 21.96 14.43
C GLY A 105 59.00 21.80 15.67
N THR A 106 60.18 21.19 15.55
CA THR A 106 61.25 21.43 16.52
C THR A 106 61.85 22.81 16.24
N GLU A 107 61.29 23.82 16.89
CA GLU A 107 61.96 25.10 17.14
C GLU A 107 63.26 24.82 17.89
N TYR A 108 64.37 24.76 17.17
CA TYR A 108 65.70 25.05 17.72
C TYR A 108 66.04 26.48 17.30
N GLU A 109 65.53 27.46 18.05
CA GLU A 109 66.15 28.78 18.11
C GLU A 109 67.47 28.63 18.87
N GLY A 110 68.54 28.35 18.12
CA GLY A 110 69.92 28.50 18.57
C GLY A 110 70.60 29.59 17.76
N ALA A 111 70.33 30.85 18.13
CA ALA A 111 71.06 32.00 17.62
C ALA A 111 72.57 31.83 17.83
N GLY A 112 73.34 32.20 16.81
CA GLY A 112 74.75 31.87 16.69
C GLY A 112 75.67 32.52 17.72
N ARG A 113 76.84 31.90 17.87
CA ARG A 113 78.09 32.64 17.99
C ARG A 113 79.27 31.78 17.54
N THR A 114 79.95 32.31 16.54
CA THR A 114 81.33 32.09 16.16
C THR A 114 82.24 31.79 17.35
N GLU A 115 83.14 30.82 17.22
CA GLU A 115 84.57 31.03 17.48
C GLU A 115 85.39 29.83 17.00
N THR A 116 86.16 30.12 15.95
CA THR A 116 87.41 29.49 15.54
C THR A 116 88.39 29.45 16.72
N VAL A 117 88.86 28.26 17.11
CA VAL A 117 90.14 28.10 17.81
C VAL A 117 90.82 26.84 17.27
N GLU A 118 91.75 27.10 16.35
CA GLU A 118 92.97 26.33 16.21
C GLU A 118 93.61 26.17 17.60
N ASP A 119 93.97 24.95 18.02
CA ASP A 119 95.32 24.80 18.56
C ASP A 119 95.77 23.34 18.60
N THR A 120 96.85 23.15 17.86
CA THR A 120 97.92 22.18 17.98
C THR A 120 98.23 21.80 19.43
N HIS A 121 98.43 20.50 19.69
CA HIS A 121 99.62 20.06 20.44
C HIS A 121 100.04 18.66 20.03
N ALA A 122 101.18 18.62 19.36
CA ALA A 122 102.04 17.48 19.19
C ALA A 122 102.60 17.01 20.56
N VAL A 123 102.58 15.70 20.79
CA VAL A 123 103.44 14.96 21.72
C VAL A 123 103.77 13.66 20.98
N GLN A 124 104.75 13.63 20.09
CA GLN A 124 106.18 13.51 20.34
C GLN A 124 106.58 12.18 21.01
N ASP A 125 107.16 11.34 20.16
CA ASP A 125 108.04 10.20 20.43
C ASP A 125 108.60 10.10 21.86
N ARG A 126 108.44 8.92 22.45
CA ARG A 126 109.42 8.34 23.37
C ARG A 126 109.45 6.82 23.26
N LEU A 127 110.35 6.37 22.38
CA LEU A 127 111.44 5.42 22.64
C LEU A 127 111.25 4.44 23.81
N ASP A 128 111.28 3.16 23.43
CA ASP A 128 111.96 2.05 24.10
C ASP A 128 111.62 1.83 25.59
N SER A 129 110.49 1.15 25.83
CA SER A 129 110.27 0.39 27.06
C SER A 129 110.51 -1.09 26.77
N PRO A 130 111.59 -1.71 27.29
CA PRO A 130 111.94 -3.10 27.04
C PRO A 130 111.18 -3.98 28.02
N ASP A 131 109.90 -4.26 27.73
CA ASP A 131 109.12 -5.35 28.33
C ASP A 131 107.79 -5.50 27.55
N SER A 132 107.88 -5.88 26.26
CA SER A 132 106.71 -6.26 25.47
C SER A 132 106.22 -7.64 25.93
N LEU A 133 105.45 -7.67 27.01
CA LEU A 133 104.54 -8.78 27.33
C LEU A 133 103.54 -8.88 26.17
N ASP A 134 103.54 -10.02 25.49
CA ASP A 134 102.62 -10.30 24.39
C ASP A 134 101.17 -10.28 24.91
N GLU A 135 100.41 -9.23 24.57
CA GLU A 135 98.98 -9.10 24.90
C GLU A 135 98.10 -10.19 24.24
N ASN A 136 98.68 -11.01 23.35
CA ASN A 136 98.06 -12.20 22.81
C ASN A 136 98.36 -13.48 23.60
N ASP A 137 99.18 -13.43 24.65
CA ASP A 137 99.41 -14.59 25.52
C ASP A 137 98.08 -15.00 26.20
N PRO A 138 97.59 -16.23 25.98
CA PRO A 138 96.35 -16.71 26.60
C PRO A 138 96.37 -16.61 28.12
N LEU A 139 97.55 -16.68 28.76
CA LEU A 139 97.68 -16.54 30.21
C LEU A 139 97.47 -15.09 30.66
N TRP A 140 97.95 -14.11 29.89
CA TRP A 140 97.76 -12.69 30.17
C TRP A 140 96.29 -12.29 30.00
N ARG A 141 95.62 -12.75 28.93
CA ARG A 141 94.18 -12.53 28.74
C ARG A 141 93.34 -13.17 29.84
N GLN A 142 93.73 -14.34 30.34
CA GLN A 142 93.05 -14.99 31.45
C GLN A 142 93.25 -14.21 32.77
N ALA A 143 94.45 -13.69 33.03
CA ALA A 143 94.73 -12.85 34.18
C ALA A 143 93.93 -11.53 34.14
N VAL A 144 93.92 -10.84 32.99
CA VAL A 144 93.14 -9.61 32.78
C VAL A 144 91.64 -9.86 32.89
N ALA A 145 91.13 -11.00 32.39
CA ALA A 145 89.72 -11.36 32.55
C ALA A 145 89.34 -11.62 34.01
N LEU A 146 90.23 -12.24 34.80
CA LEU A 146 90.01 -12.48 36.23
C LEU A 146 90.07 -11.17 37.03
N ASP A 147 90.99 -10.27 36.72
CA ASP A 147 91.07 -8.96 37.35
C ASP A 147 89.90 -8.05 36.96
N ASN A 148 89.49 -8.03 35.69
CA ASN A 148 88.29 -7.32 35.26
C ASN A 148 87.03 -7.88 35.93
N ARG A 149 86.95 -9.20 36.14
CA ARG A 149 85.84 -9.82 36.88
C ARG A 149 85.84 -9.38 38.36
N LYS A 150 87.01 -9.27 38.99
CA LYS A 150 87.12 -8.76 40.36
C LYS A 150 86.76 -7.28 40.45
N LEU A 151 87.29 -6.45 39.55
CA LEU A 151 87.00 -5.01 39.50
C LEU A 151 85.53 -4.73 39.23
N THR A 152 84.90 -5.46 38.30
CA THR A 152 83.44 -5.33 38.04
C THR A 152 82.61 -5.77 39.23
N SER A 153 82.99 -6.84 39.93
CA SER A 153 82.30 -7.25 41.15
C SER A 153 82.42 -6.21 42.27
N GLN A 154 83.60 -5.61 42.47
CA GLN A 154 83.82 -4.55 43.45
C GLN A 154 83.08 -3.25 43.09
N ALA A 155 83.07 -2.86 41.81
CA ALA A 155 82.32 -1.70 41.34
C ALA A 155 80.80 -1.89 41.51
N LEU A 156 80.28 -3.10 41.25
CA LEU A 156 78.88 -3.45 41.51
C LEU A 156 78.54 -3.43 43.00
N GLU A 157 79.43 -3.92 43.85
CA GLU A 157 79.24 -3.85 45.31
C GLU A 157 79.23 -2.41 45.82
N GLN A 158 80.16 -1.57 45.36
CA GLN A 158 80.17 -0.14 45.69
C GLN A 158 78.93 0.59 45.16
N TRP A 159 78.48 0.27 43.95
CA TRP A 159 77.25 0.85 43.39
C TRP A 159 76.01 0.42 44.16
N ARG A 160 75.89 -0.87 44.51
CA ARG A 160 74.83 -1.39 45.38
C ARG A 160 74.86 -0.69 46.73
N HIS A 161 76.03 -0.54 47.35
CA HIS A 161 76.18 0.16 48.63
C HIS A 161 75.74 1.64 48.54
N LYS A 162 76.15 2.37 47.48
CA LYS A 162 75.68 3.75 47.24
C LYS A 162 74.16 3.82 47.02
N LEU A 163 73.55 2.84 46.34
CA LEU A 163 72.10 2.75 46.21
C LEU A 163 71.41 2.48 47.55
N TYR A 164 71.98 1.61 48.39
CA TYR A 164 71.47 1.39 49.75
C TYR A 164 71.52 2.67 50.58
N LEU A 165 72.65 3.40 50.56
CA LEU A 165 72.78 4.68 51.28
C LEU A 165 71.82 5.75 50.76
N LYS A 166 71.67 5.89 49.43
CA LYS A 166 70.67 6.79 48.84
C LYS A 166 69.26 6.39 49.25
N ARG A 167 68.94 5.11 49.22
CA ARG A 167 67.64 4.59 49.62
C ARG A 167 67.36 4.84 51.10
N GLU A 168 68.33 4.65 51.99
CA GLU A 168 68.21 4.98 53.41
C GLU A 168 68.01 6.48 53.62
N ALA A 169 68.76 7.32 52.90
CA ALA A 169 68.57 8.77 52.94
C ALA A 169 67.15 9.18 52.50
N TYR A 170 66.60 8.55 51.47
CA TYR A 170 65.21 8.78 51.05
C TYR A 170 64.20 8.25 52.06
N MET A 171 64.39 7.04 52.61
CA MET A 171 63.48 6.46 53.60
C MET A 171 63.46 7.25 54.92
N ASN A 172 64.56 7.94 55.26
CA ASN A 172 64.63 8.84 56.41
C ASN A 172 63.96 10.21 56.13
N GLN A 173 63.83 10.61 54.87
CA GLN A 173 63.11 11.82 54.44
C GLN A 173 61.63 11.56 54.14
N GLU A 174 61.24 10.30 53.92
CA GLU A 174 59.88 9.90 53.61
C GLU A 174 58.99 9.92 54.86
N ASP A 175 58.09 10.90 54.93
CA ASP A 175 57.01 10.90 55.91
C ASP A 175 55.99 9.80 55.55
N PRO A 176 55.81 8.74 56.37
CA PRO A 176 54.91 7.63 56.07
C PRO A 176 53.45 8.08 55.95
N ALA A 177 53.07 9.20 56.59
CA ALA A 177 51.74 9.78 56.44
C ALA A 177 51.52 10.35 55.04
N MET A 178 52.54 11.03 54.49
CA MET A 178 52.49 11.58 53.13
C MET A 178 52.46 10.49 52.06
N ASN A 179 53.20 9.40 52.25
CA ASN A 179 53.14 8.25 51.33
C ASN A 179 51.79 7.54 51.35
N ALA A 180 51.19 7.34 52.54
CA ALA A 180 49.85 6.75 52.64
C ALA A 180 48.78 7.65 51.99
N LEU A 181 48.92 8.97 52.14
CA LEU A 181 48.08 9.95 51.45
C LEU A 181 48.27 9.87 49.93
N ALA A 182 49.50 9.84 49.44
CA ALA A 182 49.82 9.72 48.01
C ALA A 182 49.24 8.42 47.40
N ASP A 183 49.37 7.28 48.08
CA ASP A 183 48.77 6.01 47.69
C ASP A 183 47.24 6.09 47.62
N SER A 184 46.61 6.74 48.61
CA SER A 184 45.15 6.93 48.63
C SER A 184 44.67 7.81 47.48
N ILE A 185 45.41 8.88 47.17
CA ILE A 185 45.15 9.78 46.04
C ILE A 185 45.34 9.02 44.72
N HIS A 186 46.42 8.23 44.60
CA HIS A 186 46.69 7.44 43.41
C HIS A 186 45.58 6.40 43.16
N ARG A 187 45.18 5.62 44.17
CA ARG A 187 44.07 4.66 44.05
C ARG A 187 42.76 5.34 43.70
N ARG A 188 42.47 6.48 44.32
CA ARG A 188 41.26 7.27 44.01
C ARG A 188 41.29 7.79 42.57
N ASN A 189 42.44 8.27 42.10
CA ASN A 189 42.59 8.75 40.73
C ASN A 189 42.51 7.61 39.71
N LEU A 190 43.11 6.45 39.99
CA LEU A 190 43.01 5.26 39.15
C LEU A 190 41.57 4.77 39.06
N ALA A 191 40.88 4.64 40.19
CA ALA A 191 39.46 4.26 40.22
C ALA A 191 38.59 5.28 39.47
N ARG A 192 38.85 6.59 39.65
CA ARG A 192 38.14 7.64 38.91
C ARG A 192 38.38 7.51 37.40
N LYS A 193 39.63 7.32 36.95
CA LYS A 193 39.96 7.14 35.53
C LYS A 193 39.29 5.88 34.95
N ALA A 194 39.35 4.76 35.65
CA ALA A 194 38.71 3.51 35.22
C ALA A 194 37.18 3.65 35.13
N ILE A 195 36.53 4.27 36.12
CA ILE A 195 35.09 4.52 36.12
C ILE A 195 34.69 5.50 35.01
N SER A 196 35.46 6.57 34.80
CA SER A 196 35.21 7.53 33.72
C SER A 196 35.35 6.87 32.34
N HIS A 197 36.40 6.07 32.14
CA HIS A 197 36.58 5.29 30.90
C HIS A 197 35.40 4.34 30.68
N TRP A 198 35.03 3.55 31.69
CA TRP A 198 33.88 2.64 31.60
C TRP A 198 32.57 3.39 31.27
N ARG A 199 32.30 4.51 31.95
CA ARG A 199 31.11 5.35 31.66
C ARG A 199 31.12 5.89 30.23
N ASN A 200 32.27 6.29 29.71
CA ASN A 200 32.39 6.77 28.33
C ASN A 200 32.14 5.63 27.34
N THR A 201 32.74 4.45 27.55
CA THR A 201 32.49 3.28 26.68
C THR A 201 31.02 2.86 26.69
N VAL A 202 30.35 2.89 27.85
CA VAL A 202 28.90 2.57 27.93
C VAL A 202 28.07 3.62 27.20
N LYS A 203 28.42 4.91 27.31
CA LYS A 203 27.73 5.97 26.56
C LYS A 203 27.92 5.82 25.05
N GLU A 204 29.13 5.49 24.61
CA GLU A 204 29.44 5.25 23.21
C GLU A 204 28.63 4.07 22.65
N ILE A 205 28.62 2.94 23.37
CA ILE A 205 27.78 1.78 23.00
C ILE A 205 26.31 2.18 22.91
N GLN A 206 25.79 2.95 23.87
CA GLN A 206 24.40 3.43 23.83
C GLN A 206 24.11 4.36 22.65
N VAL A 207 25.07 5.19 22.22
CA VAL A 207 24.92 6.04 21.04
C VAL A 207 24.90 5.18 19.77
N MET A 208 25.78 4.19 19.67
CA MET A 208 25.82 3.26 18.54
C MET A 208 24.55 2.40 18.46
N ASP A 209 24.02 1.92 19.59
CA ASP A 209 22.76 1.17 19.65
C ASP A 209 21.58 2.03 19.16
N ARG A 210 21.50 3.31 19.58
CA ARG A 210 20.48 4.24 19.07
C ARG A 210 20.60 4.48 17.57
N ALA A 211 21.82 4.66 17.06
CA ALA A 211 22.06 4.82 15.63
C ALA A 211 21.66 3.56 14.84
N ALA A 212 21.95 2.37 15.37
CA ALA A 212 21.54 1.10 14.78
C ALA A 212 20.02 0.93 14.76
N ASP A 213 19.33 1.34 15.83
CA ASP A 213 17.87 1.30 15.91
C ASP A 213 17.22 2.31 14.94
N GLU A 214 17.77 3.50 14.81
CA GLU A 214 17.32 4.48 13.80
C GLU A 214 17.51 3.94 12.38
N PHE A 215 18.64 3.28 12.09
CA PHE A 215 18.89 2.67 10.80
C PHE A 215 17.91 1.53 10.50
N ARG A 216 17.65 0.66 11.48
CA ARG A 216 16.62 -0.39 11.38
C ARG A 216 15.24 0.19 11.12
N ALA A 217 14.84 1.22 11.86
CA ALA A 217 13.56 1.89 11.68
C ALA A 217 13.43 2.53 10.28
N ARG A 218 14.48 3.18 9.76
CA ARG A 218 14.50 3.75 8.40
C ARG A 218 14.37 2.66 7.33
N ARG A 219 15.08 1.54 7.51
CA ARG A 219 15.01 0.39 6.60
C ARG A 219 13.62 -0.24 6.59
N ASP A 220 13.00 -0.43 7.75
CA ASP A 220 11.66 -0.99 7.88
C ASP A 220 10.61 -0.04 7.29
N ALA A 221 10.74 1.27 7.54
CA ALA A 221 9.88 2.28 6.92
C ALA A 221 10.01 2.29 5.39
N ALA A 222 11.24 2.20 4.85
CA ALA A 222 11.47 2.10 3.41
C ALA A 222 10.87 0.81 2.81
N CYS A 223 10.97 -0.31 3.52
CA CYS A 223 10.35 -1.58 3.11
C CYS A 223 8.81 -1.47 3.11
N ALA A 224 8.23 -0.91 4.16
CA ALA A 224 6.79 -0.69 4.26
C ALA A 224 6.26 0.24 3.15
N LEU A 225 6.96 1.34 2.85
CA LEU A 225 6.61 2.23 1.74
C LEU A 225 6.69 1.52 0.38
N ARG A 226 7.70 0.68 0.15
CA ARG A 226 7.77 -0.14 -1.07
C ARG A 226 6.60 -1.12 -1.17
N GLN A 227 6.25 -1.79 -0.08
CA GLN A 227 5.08 -2.68 -0.07
C GLN A 227 3.78 -1.93 -0.30
N TRP A 228 3.61 -0.75 0.30
CA TRP A 228 2.41 0.08 0.10
C TRP A 228 2.30 0.61 -1.33
N THR A 229 3.40 1.04 -1.93
CA THR A 229 3.41 1.48 -3.33
C THR A 229 3.13 0.33 -4.29
N LEU A 230 3.65 -0.87 -4.03
CA LEU A 230 3.30 -2.07 -4.79
C LEU A 230 1.82 -2.43 -4.64
N ALA A 231 1.29 -2.46 -3.42
CA ALA A 231 -0.13 -2.75 -3.16
C ALA A 231 -1.06 -1.70 -3.80
N ALA A 232 -0.67 -0.42 -3.79
CA ALA A 232 -1.42 0.64 -4.47
C ALA A 232 -1.42 0.45 -5.99
N ARG A 233 -0.27 0.07 -6.58
CA ARG A 233 -0.17 -0.25 -8.03
C ARG A 233 -1.00 -1.47 -8.39
N GLU A 234 -0.95 -2.53 -7.58
CA GLU A 234 -1.75 -3.75 -7.78
C GLU A 234 -3.25 -3.43 -7.78
N ARG A 235 -3.72 -2.62 -6.81
CA ARG A 235 -5.12 -2.17 -6.77
C ARG A 235 -5.52 -1.37 -8.02
N LEU A 236 -4.62 -0.53 -8.52
CA LEU A 236 -4.87 0.23 -9.75
C LEU A 236 -4.93 -0.71 -10.96
N PHE A 237 -4.03 -1.68 -11.07
CA PHE A 237 -4.08 -2.69 -12.13
C PHE A 237 -5.35 -3.55 -12.06
N ALA A 238 -5.78 -3.94 -10.87
CA ALA A 238 -7.04 -4.65 -10.68
C ALA A 238 -8.22 -3.79 -11.17
N ARG A 239 -8.29 -2.52 -10.78
CA ARG A 239 -9.34 -1.60 -11.24
C ARG A 239 -9.33 -1.43 -12.76
N VAL A 240 -8.18 -1.17 -13.38
CA VAL A 240 -8.08 -1.01 -14.84
C VAL A 240 -8.44 -2.31 -15.57
N ARG A 241 -8.07 -3.47 -15.02
CA ARG A 241 -8.46 -4.77 -15.56
C ARG A 241 -9.97 -4.97 -15.49
N ASP A 242 -10.58 -4.67 -14.35
CA ASP A 242 -12.02 -4.80 -14.12
C ASP A 242 -12.80 -3.84 -15.02
N GLU A 243 -12.35 -2.59 -15.17
CA GLU A 243 -12.93 -1.63 -16.12
C GLU A 243 -12.87 -2.14 -17.57
N ARG A 244 -11.73 -2.69 -18.00
CA ARG A 244 -11.59 -3.29 -19.35
C ARG A 244 -12.50 -4.49 -19.53
N LEU A 245 -12.65 -5.34 -18.51
CA LEU A 245 -13.57 -6.47 -18.54
C LEU A 245 -15.01 -5.99 -18.62
N LEU A 246 -15.40 -5.00 -17.80
CA LEU A 246 -16.72 -4.38 -17.84
C LEU A 246 -17.02 -3.80 -19.21
N CYS A 247 -16.14 -2.99 -19.79
CA CYS A 247 -16.30 -2.45 -21.14
C CYS A 247 -16.52 -3.55 -22.19
N LYS A 248 -15.71 -4.63 -22.15
CA LYS A 248 -15.89 -5.78 -23.06
C LYS A 248 -17.23 -6.49 -22.86
N THR A 249 -17.65 -6.69 -21.61
CA THR A 249 -18.94 -7.32 -21.31
C THR A 249 -20.12 -6.45 -21.71
N PHE A 250 -20.04 -5.12 -21.49
CA PHE A 250 -21.06 -4.17 -21.92
C PHE A 250 -21.14 -4.06 -23.44
N GLN A 251 -20.01 -4.11 -24.13
CA GLN A 251 -20.00 -4.14 -25.60
C GLN A 251 -20.70 -5.40 -26.13
N LYS A 252 -20.34 -6.59 -25.61
CA LYS A 252 -21.03 -7.84 -25.97
C LYS A 252 -22.51 -7.82 -25.62
N TRP A 253 -22.87 -7.23 -24.48
CA TRP A 253 -24.26 -7.08 -24.08
C TRP A 253 -25.00 -6.15 -25.06
N ARG A 254 -24.41 -5.03 -25.46
CA ARG A 254 -24.98 -4.10 -26.44
C ARG A 254 -25.17 -4.76 -27.81
N GLU A 255 -24.19 -5.53 -28.27
CA GLU A 255 -24.29 -6.33 -29.49
C GLU A 255 -25.46 -7.32 -29.39
N LYS A 256 -25.56 -8.07 -28.28
CA LYS A 256 -26.65 -9.02 -28.05
C LYS A 256 -28.02 -8.36 -27.91
N THR A 257 -28.12 -7.19 -27.30
CA THR A 257 -29.38 -6.43 -27.26
C THR A 257 -29.76 -5.92 -28.65
N GLY A 258 -28.79 -5.50 -29.46
CA GLY A 258 -29.00 -5.16 -30.87
C GLY A 258 -29.57 -6.33 -31.66
N ASP A 259 -28.95 -7.52 -31.54
CA ASP A 259 -29.45 -8.76 -32.17
C ASP A 259 -30.91 -9.05 -31.76
N ILE A 260 -31.27 -8.83 -30.49
CA ILE A 260 -32.64 -9.04 -29.98
C ILE A 260 -33.61 -8.01 -30.55
N ASP A 261 -33.21 -6.75 -30.65
CA ASP A 261 -34.03 -5.68 -31.22
C ASP A 261 -34.28 -5.91 -32.72
N GLU A 262 -33.28 -6.39 -33.46
CA GLU A 262 -33.44 -6.81 -34.86
C GLU A 262 -34.41 -7.98 -35.00
N LEU A 263 -34.31 -9.00 -34.14
CA LEU A 263 -35.26 -10.11 -34.10
C LEU A 263 -36.68 -9.66 -33.74
N ASN A 264 -36.83 -8.69 -32.82
CA ASN A 264 -38.13 -8.13 -32.48
C ASN A 264 -38.73 -7.33 -33.65
N ALA A 265 -37.92 -6.54 -34.35
CA ALA A 265 -38.34 -5.83 -35.56
C ALA A 265 -38.83 -6.83 -36.64
N ALA A 266 -38.09 -7.91 -36.87
CA ALA A 266 -38.49 -8.98 -37.79
C ALA A 266 -39.79 -9.68 -37.33
N ALA A 267 -39.96 -9.90 -36.02
CA ALA A 267 -41.19 -10.49 -35.47
C ALA A 267 -42.40 -9.57 -35.63
N ASP A 268 -42.21 -8.25 -35.47
CA ASP A 268 -43.27 -7.27 -35.67
C ASP A 268 -43.62 -7.10 -37.16
N GLU A 269 -42.63 -7.16 -38.07
CA GLU A 269 -42.89 -7.26 -39.51
C GLU A 269 -43.70 -8.50 -39.86
N PHE A 270 -43.35 -9.66 -39.29
CA PHE A 270 -44.10 -10.90 -39.48
C PHE A 270 -45.54 -10.78 -38.96
N ARG A 271 -45.74 -10.19 -37.77
CA ARG A 271 -47.08 -9.92 -37.22
C ARG A 271 -47.88 -8.99 -38.12
N ASN A 272 -47.26 -7.91 -38.61
CA ASN A 272 -47.91 -6.96 -39.52
C ASN A 272 -48.28 -7.63 -40.84
N HIS A 273 -47.40 -8.46 -41.40
CA HIS A 273 -47.68 -9.24 -42.61
C HIS A 273 -48.84 -10.22 -42.39
N GLN A 274 -48.87 -10.91 -41.25
CA GLN A 274 -49.96 -11.83 -40.92
C GLN A 274 -51.28 -11.10 -40.64
N ALA A 275 -51.23 -9.93 -40.00
CA ALA A 275 -52.39 -9.06 -39.82
C ALA A 275 -52.95 -8.61 -41.18
N LEU A 276 -52.09 -8.13 -42.10
CA LEU A 276 -52.45 -7.77 -43.47
C LEU A 276 -53.05 -8.95 -44.23
N ARG A 277 -52.46 -10.14 -44.14
CA ARG A 277 -52.99 -11.35 -44.78
C ARG A 277 -54.37 -11.71 -44.23
N ASN A 278 -54.58 -11.55 -42.92
CA ASN A 278 -55.88 -11.81 -42.29
C ASN A 278 -56.93 -10.76 -42.65
N THR A 279 -56.57 -9.47 -42.75
CA THR A 279 -57.49 -8.42 -43.20
C THR A 279 -57.87 -8.60 -44.65
N LEU A 280 -56.91 -8.91 -45.53
CA LEU A 280 -57.16 -9.26 -46.94
C LEU A 280 -58.06 -10.49 -47.06
N ARG A 281 -57.82 -11.55 -46.29
CA ARG A 281 -58.68 -12.74 -46.29
C ARG A 281 -60.12 -12.41 -45.86
N LYS A 282 -60.29 -11.59 -44.81
CA LYS A 282 -61.62 -11.12 -44.37
C LYS A 282 -62.29 -10.23 -45.42
N MET A 283 -61.54 -9.36 -46.09
CA MET A 283 -62.03 -8.50 -47.16
C MET A 283 -62.50 -9.33 -48.36
N MET A 284 -61.71 -10.32 -48.80
CA MET A 284 -62.11 -11.24 -49.88
C MET A 284 -63.37 -12.03 -49.50
N ALA A 285 -63.42 -12.59 -48.29
CA ALA A 285 -64.63 -13.28 -47.81
C ALA A 285 -65.87 -12.35 -47.77
N LYS A 286 -65.69 -11.07 -47.46
CA LYS A 286 -66.77 -10.08 -47.50
C LYS A 286 -67.19 -9.73 -48.92
N ILE A 287 -66.25 -9.61 -49.86
CA ILE A 287 -66.55 -9.42 -51.28
C ILE A 287 -67.37 -10.60 -51.79
N ASP A 288 -67.01 -11.83 -51.44
CA ASP A 288 -67.74 -13.02 -51.86
C ASP A 288 -69.14 -13.07 -51.23
N GLN A 289 -69.28 -12.72 -49.94
CA GLN A 289 -70.59 -12.56 -49.30
C GLN A 289 -71.46 -11.50 -49.99
N ILE A 290 -70.87 -10.36 -50.39
CA ILE A 290 -71.59 -9.31 -51.11
C ILE A 290 -72.05 -9.82 -52.47
N LYS A 291 -71.19 -10.49 -53.25
CA LYS A 291 -71.58 -11.10 -54.53
C LYS A 291 -72.70 -12.14 -54.37
N GLN A 292 -72.64 -12.95 -53.32
CA GLN A 292 -73.71 -13.91 -53.01
C GLN A 292 -75.01 -13.19 -52.63
N ALA A 293 -74.94 -12.11 -51.84
CA ALA A 293 -76.10 -11.30 -51.49
C ALA A 293 -76.68 -10.57 -52.72
N GLU A 294 -75.84 -10.09 -53.63
CA GLU A 294 -76.25 -9.46 -54.90
C GLU A 294 -76.98 -10.45 -55.80
N THR A 295 -76.44 -11.66 -55.99
CA THR A 295 -77.12 -12.71 -56.78
C THR A 295 -78.45 -13.12 -56.15
N GLN A 296 -78.55 -13.20 -54.82
CA GLN A 296 -79.83 -13.43 -54.13
C GLN A 296 -80.79 -12.25 -54.28
N ALA A 297 -80.31 -11.02 -54.16
CA ALA A 297 -81.11 -9.81 -54.34
C ALA A 297 -81.65 -9.70 -55.78
N ASP A 298 -80.87 -10.10 -56.78
CA ASP A 298 -81.30 -10.17 -58.18
C ASP A 298 -82.41 -11.22 -58.36
N LEU A 299 -82.29 -12.40 -57.76
CA LEU A 299 -83.33 -13.43 -57.79
C LEU A 299 -84.63 -12.95 -57.13
N VAL A 300 -84.53 -12.31 -55.96
CA VAL A 300 -85.69 -11.76 -55.24
C VAL A 300 -86.31 -10.59 -56.01
N SER A 301 -85.49 -9.72 -56.61
CA SER A 301 -85.97 -8.58 -57.41
C SER A 301 -86.70 -9.04 -58.67
N LYS A 302 -86.14 -10.03 -59.39
CA LYS A 302 -86.80 -10.68 -60.53
C LYS A 302 -88.13 -11.33 -60.11
N GLY A 303 -88.16 -12.06 -58.99
CA GLY A 303 -89.38 -12.65 -58.45
C GLY A 303 -90.44 -11.61 -58.04
N ASN A 304 -90.03 -10.51 -57.43
CA ASN A 304 -90.93 -9.42 -57.03
C ASN A 304 -91.44 -8.61 -58.23
N LEU A 305 -90.64 -8.46 -59.29
CA LEU A 305 -91.07 -7.87 -60.55
C LEU A 305 -92.18 -8.71 -61.19
N VAL A 306 -92.01 -10.04 -61.24
CA VAL A 306 -93.03 -10.97 -61.75
C VAL A 306 -94.31 -10.86 -60.91
N ARG A 307 -94.21 -10.88 -59.57
CA ARG A 307 -95.38 -10.70 -58.69
C ARG A 307 -96.07 -9.34 -58.88
N LYS A 308 -95.31 -8.24 -59.03
CA LYS A 308 -95.89 -6.91 -59.27
C LYS A 308 -96.58 -6.83 -60.63
N ALA A 309 -96.01 -7.43 -61.68
CA ALA A 309 -96.63 -7.50 -62.99
C ALA A 309 -97.93 -8.33 -62.94
N PHE A 310 -97.89 -9.49 -62.27
CA PHE A 310 -99.04 -10.36 -62.10
C PHE A 310 -100.16 -9.72 -61.28
N ASN A 311 -99.82 -9.02 -60.19
CA ASN A 311 -100.79 -8.29 -59.38
C ASN A 311 -101.41 -7.12 -60.14
N LYS A 312 -100.63 -6.39 -60.96
CA LYS A 312 -101.18 -5.36 -61.85
C LYS A 312 -102.14 -5.97 -62.86
N TRP A 313 -101.82 -7.14 -63.40
CA TRP A 313 -102.67 -7.86 -64.35
C TRP A 313 -103.96 -8.36 -63.70
N LEU A 314 -103.89 -8.90 -62.47
CA LEU A 314 -105.06 -9.26 -61.68
C LEU A 314 -105.97 -8.05 -61.39
N VAL A 315 -105.40 -6.92 -60.99
CA VAL A 315 -106.18 -5.68 -60.78
C VAL A 315 -106.78 -5.16 -62.10
N GLN A 316 -106.10 -5.34 -63.23
CA GLN A 316 -106.68 -5.02 -64.54
C GLN A 316 -107.83 -5.96 -64.91
N LEU A 317 -107.71 -7.26 -64.63
CA LEU A 317 -108.75 -8.25 -64.86
C LEU A 317 -109.99 -7.97 -64.00
N GLU A 318 -109.81 -7.67 -62.71
CA GLU A 318 -110.89 -7.27 -61.80
C GLU A 318 -111.59 -5.99 -62.28
N ASN A 319 -110.83 -5.00 -62.76
CA ASN A 319 -111.42 -3.79 -63.33
C ASN A 319 -112.22 -4.05 -64.62
N ILE A 320 -111.77 -4.99 -65.46
CA ILE A 320 -112.52 -5.40 -66.67
C ILE A 320 -113.84 -6.06 -66.25
N GLN A 321 -113.82 -7.00 -65.32
CA GLN A 321 -115.03 -7.66 -64.81
C GLN A 321 -115.98 -6.67 -64.12
N LEU A 322 -115.45 -5.69 -63.39
CA LEU A 322 -116.26 -4.67 -62.74
C LEU A 322 -116.89 -3.72 -63.77
N ASN A 323 -116.17 -3.43 -64.86
CA ASN A 323 -116.71 -2.65 -65.97
C ASN A 323 -117.76 -3.43 -66.79
N GLU A 324 -117.61 -4.74 -66.96
CA GLU A 324 -118.64 -5.60 -67.57
C GLU A 324 -119.92 -5.62 -66.73
N ARG A 325 -119.81 -5.79 -65.40
CA ARG A 325 -120.97 -5.69 -64.48
C ARG A 325 -121.63 -4.31 -64.51
N ARG A 326 -120.84 -3.24 -64.66
CA ARG A 326 -121.36 -1.87 -64.83
C ARG A 326 -122.01 -1.67 -66.19
N ALA A 327 -121.51 -2.33 -67.24
CA ALA A 327 -122.11 -2.28 -68.57
C ALA A 327 -123.44 -3.05 -68.62
N GLU A 328 -123.55 -4.20 -67.94
CA GLU A 328 -124.79 -4.95 -67.77
C GLU A 328 -125.83 -4.16 -66.96
N ALA A 329 -125.43 -3.58 -65.82
CA ALA A 329 -126.30 -2.71 -65.02
C ALA A 329 -126.72 -1.42 -65.78
N ALA A 330 -125.84 -0.89 -66.62
CA ALA A 330 -126.17 0.24 -67.49
C ALA A 330 -127.14 -0.17 -68.60
N ALA A 331 -127.00 -1.37 -69.19
CA ALA A 331 -127.92 -1.89 -70.20
C ALA A 331 -129.33 -2.07 -69.63
N GLU A 332 -129.46 -2.57 -68.40
CA GLU A 332 -130.75 -2.67 -67.67
C GLU A 332 -131.34 -1.28 -67.32
N TYR A 333 -130.48 -0.31 -66.98
CA TYR A 333 -130.89 1.06 -66.72
C TYR A 333 -131.35 1.79 -68.00
N PHE A 334 -130.71 1.57 -69.15
CA PHE A 334 -131.13 2.16 -70.42
C PHE A 334 -132.40 1.50 -70.97
N ALA A 335 -132.60 0.19 -70.76
CA ALA A 335 -133.85 -0.49 -71.11
C ALA A 335 -135.04 0.01 -70.28
N SER A 336 -134.87 0.21 -68.97
CA SER A 336 -135.91 0.76 -68.08
C SER A 336 -136.17 2.26 -68.31
N LYS A 337 -135.16 3.02 -68.72
CA LYS A 337 -135.27 4.46 -69.03
C LYS A 337 -136.02 4.73 -70.34
N HIS A 338 -135.84 3.91 -71.38
CA HIS A 338 -136.59 4.06 -72.64
C HIS A 338 -138.08 3.74 -72.48
N ALA A 339 -138.45 2.74 -71.67
CA ALA A 339 -139.85 2.44 -71.33
C ALA A 339 -140.54 3.57 -70.52
N LEU A 340 -139.78 4.30 -69.69
CA LEU A 340 -140.27 5.44 -68.92
C LEU A 340 -140.31 6.75 -69.72
N GLN A 341 -139.51 6.90 -70.79
CA GLN A 341 -139.53 8.09 -71.66
C GLN A 341 -140.74 8.08 -72.60
N ASP A 342 -141.13 6.93 -73.16
CA ASP A 342 -142.37 6.79 -73.96
C ASP A 342 -143.64 7.09 -73.14
N TRP A 343 -143.61 6.80 -71.83
CA TRP A 343 -144.72 7.08 -70.92
C TRP A 343 -144.78 8.55 -70.48
N ARG A 344 -143.62 9.23 -70.42
CA ARG A 344 -143.48 10.65 -70.04
C ARG A 344 -143.76 11.61 -71.20
N GLU A 345 -143.60 11.20 -72.44
CA GLU A 345 -143.96 12.01 -73.61
C GLU A 345 -145.49 12.07 -73.83
N LYS A 346 -146.22 11.01 -73.49
CA LYS A 346 -147.70 10.98 -73.50
C LYS A 346 -148.36 11.78 -72.36
N THR A 347 -147.67 12.01 -71.24
CA THR A 347 -148.20 12.80 -70.11
C THR A 347 -147.74 14.26 -70.08
N ARG A 348 -146.75 14.64 -70.90
CA ARG A 348 -146.24 16.03 -71.01
C ARG A 348 -147.10 16.96 -71.85
N LEU A 349 -147.92 16.44 -72.77
CA LEU A 349 -148.81 17.26 -73.62
C LEU A 349 -150.05 17.82 -72.90
N VAL A 350 -150.38 17.36 -71.69
CA VAL A 350 -151.59 17.79 -70.96
C VAL A 350 -151.28 18.75 -69.78
N ARG A 351 -150.01 18.90 -69.38
CA ARG A 351 -149.63 19.67 -68.16
C ARG A 351 -148.78 20.92 -68.38
N MET A 352 -148.26 21.15 -69.59
CA MET A 352 -147.36 22.29 -69.88
C MET A 352 -148.09 23.62 -70.18
N GLU A 353 -149.43 23.66 -70.10
CA GLU A 353 -150.21 24.88 -70.39
C GLU A 353 -150.46 25.79 -69.16
N LYS A 354 -150.09 25.39 -67.92
CA LYS A 354 -150.46 26.16 -66.71
C LYS A 354 -149.35 26.63 -65.75
N GLU A 355 -148.08 26.20 -65.86
CA GLU A 355 -147.07 26.49 -64.80
C GLU A 355 -145.76 27.14 -65.25
N GLY A 356 -145.75 27.82 -66.41
CA GLY A 356 -144.56 28.53 -66.92
C GLY A 356 -144.20 29.86 -66.24
N ARG A 357 -144.95 30.34 -65.23
CA ARG A 357 -144.76 31.71 -64.68
C ARG A 357 -144.20 31.82 -63.26
N ARG A 358 -144.05 30.74 -62.48
CA ARG A 358 -143.64 30.86 -61.06
C ARG A 358 -142.19 30.44 -60.72
N ILE A 359 -141.42 29.93 -61.68
CA ILE A 359 -140.08 29.38 -61.41
C ILE A 359 -138.95 30.43 -61.54
N ARG A 360 -139.22 31.62 -62.10
CA ARG A 360 -138.15 32.63 -62.33
C ARG A 360 -137.70 33.39 -61.08
N GLU A 361 -138.44 33.36 -59.97
CA GLU A 361 -138.11 34.20 -58.80
C GLU A 361 -137.27 33.49 -57.72
N GLN A 362 -137.17 32.16 -57.71
CA GLN A 362 -136.43 31.43 -56.66
C GLN A 362 -134.96 31.13 -57.01
N HIS A 363 -134.54 31.35 -58.26
CA HIS A 363 -133.20 30.96 -58.71
C HIS A 363 -132.08 31.93 -58.25
N LEU A 364 -132.42 33.17 -57.87
CA LEU A 364 -131.42 34.19 -57.51
C LEU A 364 -131.02 34.19 -56.02
N ALA A 365 -131.83 33.63 -55.12
CA ALA A 365 -131.52 33.60 -53.68
C ALA A 365 -130.42 32.59 -53.29
N VAL A 366 -130.21 31.55 -54.10
CA VAL A 366 -129.29 30.44 -53.78
C VAL A 366 -127.83 30.72 -54.20
N GLU A 367 -127.62 31.57 -55.21
CA GLU A 367 -126.27 31.84 -55.72
C GLU A 367 -125.42 32.74 -54.80
N TYR A 368 -126.03 33.70 -54.10
CA TYR A 368 -125.28 34.63 -53.23
C TYR A 368 -124.89 34.00 -51.88
N LEU A 369 -125.69 33.06 -51.35
CA LEU A 369 -125.43 32.38 -50.06
C LEU A 369 -124.26 31.38 -50.14
N ARG A 370 -123.98 30.80 -51.31
CA ARG A 370 -122.84 29.88 -51.53
C ARG A 370 -121.49 30.61 -51.62
N LYS A 371 -121.45 31.81 -52.23
CA LYS A 371 -120.20 32.58 -52.37
C LYS A 371 -119.70 33.14 -51.02
N TRP A 372 -120.60 33.47 -50.10
CA TRP A 372 -120.24 33.95 -48.75
C TRP A 372 -119.64 32.86 -47.85
N ARG A 373 -120.22 31.64 -47.84
CA ARG A 373 -119.66 30.52 -47.05
C ARG A 373 -118.26 30.07 -47.52
N ALA A 374 -117.98 30.18 -48.82
CA ALA A 374 -116.67 29.83 -49.37
C ALA A 374 -115.55 30.79 -48.93
N LEU A 375 -115.87 32.08 -48.77
CA LEU A 375 -114.90 33.10 -48.34
C LEU A 375 -114.61 33.04 -46.82
N VAL A 376 -115.64 32.75 -45.99
CA VAL A 376 -115.46 32.60 -44.53
C VAL A 376 -114.65 31.34 -44.17
N LYS A 377 -114.75 30.26 -44.96
CA LYS A 377 -113.98 29.04 -44.73
C LYS A 377 -112.48 29.22 -45.05
N ARG A 378 -112.16 29.93 -46.14
CA ARG A 378 -110.78 30.24 -46.54
C ARG A 378 -110.03 31.11 -45.51
N SER A 379 -110.71 32.04 -44.82
CA SER A 379 -110.06 32.88 -43.79
C SER A 379 -109.81 32.14 -42.48
N LYS A 380 -110.67 31.18 -42.11
CA LYS A 380 -110.44 30.31 -40.94
C LYS A 380 -109.33 29.30 -41.19
N ASP A 381 -109.31 28.65 -42.35
CA ASP A 381 -108.28 27.66 -42.70
C ASP A 381 -106.87 28.27 -42.82
N ALA A 382 -106.76 29.53 -43.26
CA ALA A 382 -105.49 30.26 -43.27
C ALA A 382 -104.93 30.50 -41.86
N LYS A 383 -105.79 30.94 -40.91
CA LYS A 383 -105.40 31.17 -39.52
C LYS A 383 -105.02 29.87 -38.79
N TYR A 384 -105.75 28.77 -39.04
CA TYR A 384 -105.38 27.46 -38.47
C TYR A 384 -104.07 26.91 -39.06
N ASN A 385 -103.81 27.12 -40.35
CA ASN A 385 -102.56 26.68 -40.97
C ASN A 385 -101.34 27.46 -40.46
N GLU A 386 -101.46 28.76 -40.18
CA GLU A 386 -100.38 29.53 -39.56
C GLU A 386 -100.12 29.12 -38.11
N ALA A 387 -101.18 28.98 -37.30
CA ALA A 387 -101.06 28.49 -35.93
C ALA A 387 -100.44 27.08 -35.88
N TYR A 388 -100.85 26.19 -36.78
CA TYR A 388 -100.31 24.84 -36.89
C TYR A 388 -98.82 24.83 -37.29
N LYS A 389 -98.40 25.71 -38.21
CA LYS A 389 -96.98 25.86 -38.59
C LYS A 389 -96.12 26.31 -37.41
N VAL A 390 -96.61 27.25 -36.59
CA VAL A 390 -95.89 27.73 -35.39
C VAL A 390 -95.76 26.62 -34.34
N ILE A 391 -96.85 25.90 -34.05
CA ILE A 391 -96.85 24.77 -33.10
C ILE A 391 -95.92 23.66 -33.60
N ARG A 392 -95.99 23.29 -34.89
CA ARG A 392 -95.13 22.26 -35.49
C ARG A 392 -93.64 22.64 -35.42
N ARG A 393 -93.28 23.91 -35.65
CA ARG A 393 -91.90 24.39 -35.49
C ARG A 393 -91.44 24.27 -34.04
N ARG A 394 -92.29 24.67 -33.08
CA ARG A 394 -91.97 24.58 -31.64
C ARG A 394 -91.82 23.13 -31.17
N VAL A 395 -92.69 22.22 -31.62
CA VAL A 395 -92.59 20.77 -31.34
C VAL A 395 -91.31 20.19 -31.95
N LYS A 396 -91.01 20.48 -33.23
CA LYS A 396 -89.76 20.02 -33.86
C LYS A 396 -88.51 20.54 -33.13
N MET A 397 -88.53 21.80 -32.70
CA MET A 397 -87.42 22.40 -31.98
C MET A 397 -87.25 21.79 -30.58
N ASN A 398 -88.34 21.47 -29.89
CA ASN A 398 -88.30 20.77 -28.60
C ASN A 398 -87.81 19.32 -28.75
N ILE A 399 -88.27 18.58 -29.78
CA ILE A 399 -87.75 17.24 -30.09
C ILE A 399 -86.27 17.29 -30.42
N ALA A 400 -85.83 18.26 -31.23
CA ALA A 400 -84.42 18.45 -31.56
C ALA A 400 -83.58 18.76 -30.31
N ARG A 401 -84.05 19.64 -29.41
CA ARG A 401 -83.37 19.93 -28.14
C ARG A 401 -83.29 18.70 -27.23
N ALA A 402 -84.37 17.94 -27.10
CA ALA A 402 -84.39 16.71 -26.30
C ALA A 402 -83.43 15.65 -26.87
N ALA A 403 -83.41 15.48 -28.19
CA ALA A 403 -82.48 14.58 -28.87
C ALA A 403 -81.02 15.04 -28.69
N LEU A 404 -80.75 16.35 -28.79
CA LEU A 404 -79.41 16.92 -28.56
C LEU A 404 -78.95 16.76 -27.12
N HIS A 405 -79.84 16.95 -26.14
CA HIS A 405 -79.52 16.70 -24.73
C HIS A 405 -79.20 15.24 -24.49
N SER A 406 -80.05 14.31 -24.96
CA SER A 406 -79.79 12.88 -24.84
C SER A 406 -78.48 12.47 -25.54
N TRP A 407 -78.17 13.05 -26.69
CA TRP A 407 -76.91 12.81 -27.39
C TRP A 407 -75.70 13.36 -26.63
N ARG A 408 -75.79 14.57 -26.07
CA ARG A 408 -74.73 15.17 -25.23
C ARG A 408 -74.49 14.36 -23.95
N GLU A 409 -75.55 13.89 -23.32
CA GLU A 409 -75.47 13.04 -22.13
C GLU A 409 -74.83 11.68 -22.46
N LYS A 410 -75.27 11.02 -23.54
CA LYS A 410 -74.67 9.75 -23.99
C LYS A 410 -73.20 9.92 -24.39
N THR A 411 -72.85 10.99 -25.08
CA THR A 411 -71.44 11.26 -25.47
C THR A 411 -70.58 11.65 -24.26
N ALA A 412 -71.13 12.34 -23.26
CA ALA A 412 -70.44 12.56 -21.99
C ALA A 412 -70.21 11.24 -21.24
N ARG A 413 -71.22 10.36 -21.20
CA ARG A 413 -71.10 9.02 -20.60
C ARG A 413 -70.06 8.15 -21.31
N ILE A 414 -70.03 8.15 -22.64
CA ILE A 414 -69.02 7.42 -23.43
C ILE A 414 -67.61 7.99 -23.15
N ARG A 415 -67.46 9.32 -23.05
CA ARG A 415 -66.18 9.93 -22.65
C ARG A 415 -65.76 9.52 -21.24
N GLY A 416 -66.70 9.48 -20.29
CA GLY A 416 -66.44 8.98 -18.93
C GLY A 416 -66.01 7.51 -18.91
N MET A 417 -66.68 6.64 -19.67
CA MET A 417 -66.27 5.22 -19.80
C MET A 417 -64.91 5.07 -20.46
N LYS A 418 -64.57 5.92 -21.45
CA LYS A 418 -63.27 5.90 -22.10
C LYS A 418 -62.15 6.33 -21.14
N MET A 419 -62.37 7.41 -20.37
CA MET A 419 -61.44 7.84 -19.32
C MET A 419 -61.22 6.73 -18.28
N ALA A 420 -62.29 6.08 -17.81
CA ALA A 420 -62.19 4.96 -16.87
C ALA A 420 -61.44 3.74 -17.47
N ALA A 421 -61.64 3.46 -18.76
CA ALA A 421 -60.91 2.39 -19.45
C ALA A 421 -59.42 2.72 -19.62
N ASP A 422 -59.10 3.99 -19.91
CA ASP A 422 -57.71 4.46 -20.03
C ASP A 422 -57.02 4.45 -18.66
N GLU A 423 -57.71 4.86 -17.58
CA GLU A 423 -57.22 4.72 -16.20
C GLU A 423 -56.97 3.26 -15.81
N PHE A 424 -57.87 2.35 -16.19
CA PHE A 424 -57.71 0.93 -15.92
C PHE A 424 -56.51 0.33 -16.67
N ARG A 425 -56.29 0.74 -17.93
CA ARG A 425 -55.09 0.37 -18.70
C ARG A 425 -53.82 0.90 -18.03
N ALA A 426 -53.80 2.17 -17.65
CA ALA A 426 -52.65 2.78 -16.97
C ALA A 426 -52.32 2.06 -15.64
N ARG A 427 -53.33 1.68 -14.85
CA ARG A 427 -53.13 0.87 -13.63
C ARG A 427 -52.56 -0.51 -13.94
N LYS A 428 -53.11 -1.19 -14.95
CA LYS A 428 -52.65 -2.53 -15.35
C LYS A 428 -51.23 -2.50 -15.92
N ASP A 429 -50.88 -1.47 -16.66
CA ASP A 429 -49.53 -1.27 -17.20
C ASP A 429 -48.53 -0.99 -16.07
N ALA A 430 -48.91 -0.20 -15.06
CA ALA A 430 -48.10 0.02 -13.86
C ALA A 430 -47.91 -1.26 -13.04
N GLU A 431 -48.96 -2.08 -12.88
CA GLU A 431 -48.84 -3.39 -12.21
C GLU A 431 -47.97 -4.37 -13.00
N ASN A 432 -48.11 -4.42 -14.32
CA ASN A 432 -47.27 -5.23 -15.19
C ASN A 432 -45.80 -4.78 -15.12
N ALA A 433 -45.53 -3.48 -15.11
CA ALA A 433 -44.20 -2.93 -14.92
C ALA A 433 -43.61 -3.32 -13.56
N ARG A 434 -44.40 -3.28 -12.48
CA ARG A 434 -43.98 -3.77 -11.15
C ARG A 434 -43.68 -5.26 -11.15
N ARG A 435 -44.49 -6.08 -11.80
CA ARG A 435 -44.24 -7.53 -11.92
C ARG A 435 -42.98 -7.82 -12.73
N MET A 436 -42.77 -7.10 -13.84
CA MET A 436 -41.55 -7.21 -14.64
C MET A 436 -40.31 -6.77 -13.84
N ALA A 437 -40.39 -5.65 -13.12
CA ALA A 437 -39.30 -5.18 -12.26
C ALA A 437 -38.99 -6.19 -11.15
N HIS A 438 -40.01 -6.73 -10.47
CA HIS A 438 -39.83 -7.76 -9.46
C HIS A 438 -39.22 -9.03 -10.06
N GLY A 439 -39.71 -9.49 -11.22
CA GLY A 439 -39.13 -10.63 -11.94
C GLY A 439 -37.67 -10.40 -12.31
N ALA A 440 -37.31 -9.22 -12.79
CA ALA A 440 -35.93 -8.86 -13.10
C ALA A 440 -35.05 -8.84 -11.84
N ILE A 441 -35.54 -8.31 -10.71
CA ILE A 441 -34.83 -8.33 -9.43
C ILE A 441 -34.59 -9.77 -8.95
N VAL A 442 -35.60 -10.63 -9.01
CA VAL A 442 -35.46 -12.05 -8.62
C VAL A 442 -34.47 -12.77 -9.52
N VAL A 443 -34.51 -12.54 -10.85
CA VAL A 443 -33.55 -13.12 -11.78
C VAL A 443 -32.13 -12.62 -11.49
N MET A 444 -31.95 -11.32 -11.24
CA MET A 444 -30.65 -10.76 -10.87
C MET A 444 -30.13 -11.35 -9.56
N TYR A 445 -30.98 -11.45 -8.53
CA TYR A 445 -30.64 -12.05 -7.25
C TYR A 445 -30.18 -13.51 -7.39
N ASN A 446 -30.99 -14.34 -8.05
CA ASN A 446 -30.65 -15.74 -8.31
C ASN A 446 -29.35 -15.85 -9.12
N ARG A 447 -29.11 -14.93 -10.06
CA ARG A 447 -27.86 -14.91 -10.85
C ARG A 447 -26.65 -14.54 -10.00
N THR A 448 -26.81 -13.60 -9.06
CA THR A 448 -25.73 -13.24 -8.12
C THR A 448 -25.42 -14.36 -7.14
N GLU A 449 -26.43 -15.10 -6.68
CA GLU A 449 -26.27 -16.27 -5.84
C GLU A 449 -25.51 -17.38 -6.58
N GLN A 450 -25.92 -17.71 -7.81
CA GLN A 450 -25.19 -18.65 -8.66
C GLN A 450 -23.73 -18.22 -8.92
N MET A 451 -23.47 -16.93 -9.13
CA MET A 451 -22.10 -16.43 -9.28
C MET A 451 -21.30 -16.57 -7.98
N GLN A 452 -21.91 -16.36 -6.81
CA GLN A 452 -21.24 -16.58 -5.53
C GLN A 452 -20.93 -18.05 -5.32
N GLU A 453 -21.88 -18.96 -5.58
CA GLU A 453 -21.66 -20.41 -5.51
C GLU A 453 -20.54 -20.86 -6.46
N ALA A 454 -20.57 -20.40 -7.72
CA ALA A 454 -19.52 -20.70 -8.68
C ALA A 454 -18.15 -20.15 -8.24
N LYS A 455 -18.11 -18.97 -7.61
CA LYS A 455 -16.88 -18.41 -7.04
C LYS A 455 -16.37 -19.24 -5.86
N GLN A 456 -17.26 -19.70 -4.98
CA GLN A 456 -16.89 -20.60 -3.88
C GLN A 456 -16.34 -21.92 -4.42
N GLN A 457 -16.99 -22.52 -5.42
CA GLN A 457 -16.51 -23.73 -6.09
C GLN A 457 -15.16 -23.52 -6.77
N ALA A 458 -14.96 -22.38 -7.46
CA ALA A 458 -13.68 -22.04 -8.07
C ALA A 458 -12.57 -21.86 -7.03
N ASN A 459 -12.88 -21.25 -5.88
CA ASN A 459 -11.92 -21.13 -4.77
C ASN A 459 -11.57 -22.50 -4.17
N LEU A 460 -12.57 -23.38 -3.98
CA LEU A 460 -12.34 -24.74 -3.51
C LEU A 460 -11.47 -25.52 -4.51
N PHE A 461 -11.74 -25.38 -5.81
CA PHE A 461 -10.95 -26.01 -6.86
C PHE A 461 -9.53 -25.45 -6.92
N PHE A 462 -9.38 -24.12 -6.82
CA PHE A 462 -8.08 -23.46 -6.77
C PHE A 462 -7.29 -23.91 -5.54
N ASN A 463 -7.90 -23.97 -4.37
CA ASN A 463 -7.26 -24.44 -3.14
C ASN A 463 -6.87 -25.92 -3.26
N LYS A 464 -7.74 -26.76 -3.81
CA LYS A 464 -7.44 -28.17 -4.08
C LYS A 464 -6.28 -28.31 -5.05
N HIS A 465 -6.30 -27.57 -6.15
CA HIS A 465 -5.24 -27.59 -7.15
C HIS A 465 -3.92 -26.99 -6.62
N LEU A 466 -3.99 -25.98 -5.76
CA LEU A 466 -2.83 -25.38 -5.09
C LEU A 466 -2.24 -26.37 -4.07
N MET A 467 -3.09 -27.09 -3.33
CA MET A 467 -2.65 -28.18 -2.45
C MET A 467 -2.03 -29.34 -3.22
N GLU A 468 -2.60 -29.74 -4.36
CA GLU A 468 -2.07 -30.78 -5.26
C GLU A 468 -0.76 -30.35 -5.92
N ARG A 469 -0.70 -29.12 -6.47
CA ARG A 469 0.45 -28.60 -7.21
C ARG A 469 1.62 -28.25 -6.31
N LEU A 470 1.36 -27.70 -5.12
CA LEU A 470 2.42 -27.41 -4.15
C LEU A 470 2.81 -28.65 -3.34
N GLN A 471 2.15 -29.80 -3.54
CA GLN A 471 2.40 -31.05 -2.80
C GLN A 471 2.55 -30.82 -1.29
N ILE A 472 1.81 -29.87 -0.71
CA ILE A 472 1.99 -29.44 0.70
C ILE A 472 1.64 -30.59 1.67
N PHE A 473 0.83 -31.56 1.21
CA PHE A 473 0.55 -32.80 1.92
C PHE A 473 1.20 -34.04 1.28
N GLY A 474 2.04 -33.85 0.26
CA GLY A 474 2.96 -34.89 -0.18
C GLY A 474 4.04 -35.09 0.89
N SER A 475 4.35 -36.34 1.20
CA SER A 475 5.37 -36.74 2.19
C SER A 475 6.73 -36.04 2.02
N ASN A 476 7.01 -35.49 0.85
CA ASN A 476 8.30 -34.91 0.48
C ASN A 476 8.56 -33.52 1.07
N TRP A 477 7.54 -32.72 1.42
CA TRP A 477 7.75 -31.43 2.11
C TRP A 477 7.79 -31.59 3.63
N LEU A 478 6.99 -32.53 4.15
CA LEU A 478 6.82 -32.80 5.58
C LEU A 478 8.08 -33.41 6.21
N VAL A 479 8.84 -34.21 5.46
CA VAL A 479 10.08 -34.82 5.94
C VAL A 479 11.18 -33.76 6.15
N PRO A 480 11.52 -32.90 5.17
CA PRO A 480 12.48 -31.82 5.37
C PRO A 480 12.05 -30.81 6.44
N THR A 481 10.78 -30.42 6.50
CA THR A 481 10.33 -29.47 7.55
C THR A 481 10.37 -30.09 8.94
N ARG A 482 10.02 -31.38 9.11
CA ARG A 482 10.23 -32.08 10.38
C ARG A 482 11.71 -32.18 10.73
N GLN A 483 12.56 -32.47 9.75
CA GLN A 483 14.01 -32.55 9.96
C GLN A 483 14.62 -31.19 10.31
N ILE A 484 14.11 -30.09 9.76
CA ILE A 484 14.48 -28.71 10.12
C ILE A 484 13.99 -28.35 11.53
N LEU A 485 12.77 -28.72 11.89
CA LEU A 485 12.27 -28.48 13.26
C LEU A 485 13.01 -29.32 14.30
N GLU A 486 13.35 -30.56 13.97
CA GLU A 486 14.20 -31.41 14.82
C GLU A 486 15.63 -30.89 14.92
N SER A 487 16.20 -30.35 13.84
CA SER A 487 17.53 -29.75 13.87
C SER A 487 17.55 -28.43 14.65
N GLN A 488 16.49 -27.62 14.55
CA GLN A 488 16.29 -26.43 15.38
C GLN A 488 16.17 -26.81 16.86
N LYS A 489 15.35 -27.82 17.19
CA LYS A 489 15.22 -28.30 18.56
C LYS A 489 16.55 -28.81 19.13
N LYS A 490 17.31 -29.58 18.34
CA LYS A 490 18.67 -30.02 18.72
C LYS A 490 19.60 -28.80 18.91
N ALA A 491 19.56 -27.81 18.03
CA ALA A 491 20.37 -26.61 18.15
C ALA A 491 20.05 -25.81 19.41
N ASP A 492 18.78 -25.73 19.80
CA ASP A 492 18.35 -25.09 21.04
C ASP A 492 18.77 -25.89 22.28
N GLU A 493 18.71 -27.23 22.23
CA GLU A 493 19.26 -28.10 23.28
C GLU A 493 20.79 -27.91 23.41
N TYR A 494 21.52 -27.76 22.30
CA TYR A 494 22.96 -27.43 22.33
C TYR A 494 23.24 -26.03 22.90
N ARG A 495 22.40 -25.04 22.59
CA ARG A 495 22.51 -23.70 23.18
C ARG A 495 22.23 -23.73 24.68
N ALA A 496 21.20 -24.45 25.12
CA ALA A 496 20.86 -24.61 26.52
C ALA A 496 21.98 -25.33 27.29
N THR A 497 22.54 -26.41 26.75
CA THR A 497 23.67 -27.12 27.38
C THR A 497 24.95 -26.28 27.41
N ARG A 498 25.24 -25.50 26.37
CA ARG A 498 26.41 -24.60 26.32
C ARG A 498 26.29 -23.41 27.27
N THR A 499 25.10 -22.83 27.38
CA THR A 499 24.84 -21.74 28.34
C THR A 499 24.89 -22.27 29.77
N ALA A 500 24.34 -23.47 30.03
CA ALA A 500 24.45 -24.13 31.32
C ALA A 500 25.91 -24.47 31.68
N SER A 501 26.72 -24.97 30.74
CA SER A 501 28.13 -25.28 30.98
C SER A 501 28.97 -24.02 31.23
N TYR A 502 28.68 -22.93 30.52
CA TYR A 502 29.28 -21.62 30.77
C TYR A 502 28.88 -21.06 32.14
N ALA A 503 27.60 -21.16 32.51
CA ALA A 503 27.14 -20.75 33.84
C ALA A 503 27.82 -21.57 34.95
N LEU A 504 27.97 -22.89 34.76
CA LEU A 504 28.67 -23.76 35.70
C LEU A 504 30.16 -23.43 35.82
N SER A 505 30.83 -23.06 34.73
CA SER A 505 32.24 -22.66 34.77
C SER A 505 32.43 -21.34 35.53
N ILE A 506 31.51 -20.37 35.34
CA ILE A 506 31.48 -19.13 36.12
C ILE A 506 31.20 -19.43 37.60
N LEU A 507 30.21 -20.26 37.91
CA LEU A 507 29.92 -20.62 39.31
C LEU A 507 31.10 -21.33 39.97
N ARG A 508 31.83 -22.18 39.25
CA ARG A 508 33.08 -22.79 39.75
C ARG A 508 34.17 -21.75 39.96
N SER A 509 34.33 -20.79 39.05
CA SER A 509 35.31 -19.71 39.23
C SER A 509 34.97 -18.85 40.44
N TRP A 510 33.70 -18.49 40.62
CA TRP A 510 33.21 -17.74 41.78
C TRP A 510 33.37 -18.53 43.07
N ARG A 511 33.07 -19.84 43.07
CA ARG A 511 33.31 -20.72 44.22
C ARG A 511 34.80 -20.73 44.61
N ASN A 512 35.69 -20.83 43.61
CA ASN A 512 37.13 -20.82 43.86
C ASN A 512 37.62 -19.46 44.37
N VAL A 513 37.07 -18.36 43.87
CA VAL A 513 37.35 -17.01 44.37
C VAL A 513 36.87 -16.85 45.81
N ALA A 514 35.65 -17.28 46.11
CA ALA A 514 35.10 -17.25 47.47
C ALA A 514 35.91 -18.13 48.44
N PHE A 515 36.33 -19.32 48.01
CA PHE A 515 37.19 -20.20 48.80
C PHE A 515 38.57 -19.55 49.06
N ARG A 516 39.18 -18.92 48.04
CA ARG A 516 40.45 -18.20 48.22
C ARG A 516 40.28 -17.00 49.16
N ALA A 517 39.20 -16.25 49.04
CA ALA A 517 38.90 -15.13 49.92
C ALA A 517 38.74 -15.60 51.38
N LYS A 518 37.94 -16.66 51.61
CA LYS A 518 37.76 -17.24 52.94
C LYS A 518 39.08 -17.78 53.52
N ARG A 519 39.90 -18.44 52.71
CA ARG A 519 41.22 -18.93 53.15
C ARG A 519 42.17 -17.78 53.50
N LEU A 520 42.16 -16.69 52.73
CA LEU A 520 42.93 -15.50 53.03
C LEU A 520 42.45 -14.80 54.32
N GLU A 521 41.15 -14.85 54.60
CA GLU A 521 40.57 -14.36 55.86
C GLU A 521 41.01 -15.23 57.05
N GLU A 522 40.92 -16.56 56.94
CA GLU A 522 41.43 -17.50 57.95
C GLU A 522 42.94 -17.32 58.19
N ASP A 523 43.74 -17.18 57.12
CA ASP A 523 45.18 -16.90 57.23
C ASP A 523 45.46 -15.53 57.88
N ALA A 524 44.64 -14.52 57.58
CA ALA A 524 44.74 -13.19 58.20
C ALA A 524 44.41 -13.27 59.70
N ASP A 525 43.39 -14.02 60.10
CA ASP A 525 43.02 -14.24 61.50
C ASP A 525 44.11 -14.98 62.27
N VAL A 526 44.72 -16.02 61.67
CA VAL A 526 45.85 -16.74 62.28
C VAL A 526 47.05 -15.81 62.49
N VAL A 527 47.36 -14.95 61.51
CA VAL A 527 48.43 -13.95 61.62
C VAL A 527 48.08 -12.91 62.68
N PHE A 528 46.82 -12.46 62.72
CA PHE A 528 46.33 -11.52 63.71
C PHE A 528 46.48 -12.09 65.13
N GLN A 529 45.99 -13.30 65.38
CA GLN A 529 46.14 -14.00 66.66
C GLN A 529 47.61 -14.22 67.05
N ARG A 530 48.49 -14.57 66.09
CA ARG A 530 49.93 -14.71 66.35
C ARG A 530 50.56 -13.37 66.73
N ASN A 531 50.15 -12.28 66.07
CA ASN A 531 50.63 -10.94 66.37
C ASN A 531 50.09 -10.45 67.72
N GLU A 532 48.82 -10.70 68.04
CA GLU A 532 48.26 -10.39 69.36
C GLU A 532 48.94 -11.17 70.47
N ARG A 533 49.20 -12.48 70.29
CA ARG A 533 50.00 -13.27 71.23
C ARG A 533 51.41 -12.71 71.40
N LYS A 534 52.09 -12.31 70.31
CA LYS A 534 53.39 -11.64 70.39
C LYS A 534 53.30 -10.29 71.11
N ARG A 535 52.22 -9.54 70.90
CA ARG A 535 51.98 -8.24 71.54
C ARG A 535 51.73 -8.42 73.04
N ALA A 536 50.89 -9.39 73.43
CA ALA A 536 50.63 -9.76 74.81
C ALA A 536 51.90 -10.27 75.51
N LEU A 537 52.68 -11.16 74.86
CA LEU A 537 53.98 -11.60 75.37
C LEU A 537 54.98 -10.44 75.47
N GLY A 538 54.97 -9.51 74.51
CA GLY A 538 55.77 -8.29 74.56
C GLY A 538 55.38 -7.39 75.72
N PHE A 539 54.08 -7.22 76.00
CA PHE A 539 53.59 -6.51 77.18
C PHE A 539 53.99 -7.21 78.47
N LEU A 540 53.85 -8.54 78.56
CA LEU A 540 54.27 -9.32 79.73
C LEU A 540 55.79 -9.30 79.93
N GLN A 541 56.59 -9.30 78.87
CA GLN A 541 58.04 -9.14 78.96
C GLN A 541 58.43 -7.72 79.38
N LYS A 542 57.74 -6.69 78.86
CA LYS A 542 57.94 -5.30 79.29
C LYS A 542 57.53 -5.11 80.76
N TRP A 543 56.43 -5.72 81.20
CA TRP A 543 56.01 -5.75 82.59
C TRP A 543 57.02 -6.50 83.47
N ARG A 544 57.48 -7.68 83.05
CA ARG A 544 58.52 -8.43 83.77
C ARG A 544 59.83 -7.64 83.86
N ARG A 545 60.19 -6.88 82.81
CA ARG A 545 61.32 -5.96 82.84
C ARG A 545 61.06 -4.80 83.79
N ALA A 546 59.91 -4.13 83.72
CA ALA A 546 59.54 -3.03 84.61
C ALA A 546 59.48 -3.43 86.09
N VAL A 547 59.03 -4.65 86.40
CA VAL A 547 59.03 -5.20 87.77
C VAL A 547 60.46 -5.54 88.23
N ASN A 548 61.31 -6.03 87.33
CA ASN A 548 62.71 -6.31 87.66
C ASN A 548 63.61 -5.05 87.69
N THR A 549 63.20 -3.96 87.03
CA THR A 549 63.87 -2.64 87.06
C THR A 549 63.17 -1.67 88.02
N GLY A 550 62.38 -2.19 88.96
CA GLY A 550 61.61 -1.41 89.91
C GLY A 550 62.41 -0.86 91.09
N ASP A 551 63.75 -0.92 91.10
CA ASP A 551 64.50 -0.40 92.25
C ASP A 551 65.89 0.19 91.97
N GLU A 552 66.30 0.42 90.71
CA GLU A 552 67.56 1.15 90.44
C GLU A 552 67.43 2.05 89.20
N GLU A 553 67.45 3.37 89.45
CA GLU A 553 68.09 4.46 88.68
C GLU A 553 67.88 4.47 87.15
N GLY A 554 67.28 5.51 86.55
CA GLY A 554 67.88 6.83 86.44
C GLY A 554 68.48 7.00 85.03
N GLU A 555 67.79 7.79 84.20
CA GLU A 555 68.26 8.45 82.96
C GLU A 555 68.84 7.61 81.80
N ASP A 556 68.51 8.06 80.58
CA ASP A 556 69.10 7.68 79.29
C ASP A 556 68.93 6.24 78.78
N ARG A 557 67.87 6.02 77.96
CA ARG A 557 67.89 5.15 76.76
C ARG A 557 66.51 5.13 76.07
N GLU A 558 66.23 6.20 75.34
CA GLU A 558 65.44 6.07 74.12
C GLU A 558 66.29 5.33 73.05
N GLU A 559 65.63 4.78 72.03
CA GLU A 559 66.24 4.14 70.84
C GLU A 559 66.71 2.68 70.95
N ARG A 560 65.75 1.76 70.93
CA ARG A 560 65.82 0.51 70.14
C ARG A 560 64.42 -0.10 70.01
N LEU A 561 63.58 0.60 69.27
CA LEU A 561 62.33 0.04 68.74
C LEU A 561 62.46 0.00 67.23
N ILE A 562 62.76 -1.20 66.73
CA ILE A 562 62.59 -1.59 65.33
C ILE A 562 61.14 -1.29 64.92
N PRO A 563 60.86 -0.34 64.03
CA PRO A 563 59.56 -0.23 63.40
C PRO A 563 59.65 -1.01 62.08
N THR A 564 59.26 -2.29 62.12
CA THR A 564 58.76 -2.93 60.90
C THR A 564 57.45 -2.23 60.53
N THR A 565 57.55 -1.17 59.72
CA THR A 565 56.39 -0.49 59.16
C THR A 565 55.65 -1.43 58.18
N PRO A 566 54.31 -1.36 58.10
CA PRO A 566 53.52 -2.12 57.14
C PRO A 566 53.81 -1.80 55.66
N ALA A 567 54.47 -0.66 55.38
CA ALA A 567 54.81 -0.23 54.03
C ALA A 567 55.94 -1.07 53.40
N ALA A 568 56.91 -1.56 54.19
CA ALA A 568 58.01 -2.39 53.69
C ALA A 568 57.60 -3.82 53.30
N ARG A 569 56.42 -4.31 53.73
CA ARG A 569 55.88 -5.59 53.26
C ARG A 569 55.12 -5.48 51.93
N ARG A 570 54.65 -4.28 51.54
CA ARG A 570 53.89 -4.07 50.30
C ARG A 570 54.79 -3.99 49.06
N SER A 571 56.03 -3.52 49.19
CA SER A 571 56.98 -3.48 48.07
C SER A 571 57.64 -4.83 47.77
N GLN A 572 57.67 -5.77 48.72
CA GLN A 572 58.13 -7.15 48.48
C GLN A 572 57.07 -8.07 47.85
N LEU A 573 55.78 -7.73 47.97
CA LEU A 573 54.68 -8.50 47.35
C LEU A 573 54.31 -8.01 45.93
N LEU A 574 54.75 -6.83 45.52
CA LEU A 574 54.55 -6.32 44.15
C LEU A 574 55.68 -6.73 43.18
N ALA A 575 56.79 -7.29 43.67
CA ALA A 575 57.90 -7.75 42.84
C ALA A 575 57.82 -9.23 42.40
N SER A 576 56.80 -9.99 42.83
CA SER A 576 56.68 -11.43 42.50
C SER A 576 55.37 -11.84 41.82
N THR A 577 54.56 -10.90 41.33
CA THR A 577 53.33 -11.21 40.57
C THR A 577 53.20 -10.34 39.33
N THR A 578 54.23 -10.30 38.49
CA THR A 578 54.00 -10.22 37.05
C THR A 578 53.74 -11.65 36.56
N PRO A 579 52.50 -12.04 36.24
CA PRO A 579 52.33 -13.18 35.36
C PRO A 579 53.00 -12.79 34.04
N VAL A 580 54.07 -13.50 33.69
CA VAL A 580 54.56 -13.56 32.31
C VAL A 580 53.37 -13.99 31.47
N TYR A 581 52.79 -13.03 30.76
CA TYR A 581 51.77 -13.27 29.76
C TYR A 581 52.45 -14.06 28.65
N THR A 582 52.34 -15.39 28.73
CA THR A 582 52.63 -16.27 27.60
C THR A 582 51.47 -16.06 26.64
N PRO A 583 51.66 -15.45 25.46
CA PRO A 583 50.59 -15.44 24.47
C PRO A 583 50.27 -16.89 24.12
N ALA A 584 49.02 -17.30 24.27
CA ALA A 584 48.55 -18.60 23.85
C ALA A 584 48.73 -18.71 22.31
N PRO A 585 49.56 -19.63 21.79
CA PRO A 585 49.49 -19.98 20.39
C PRO A 585 48.35 -21.00 20.26
N GLY A 586 47.27 -20.65 19.56
CA GLY A 586 46.23 -21.61 19.20
C GLY A 586 44.80 -21.17 19.47
N LEU A 587 44.37 -20.07 18.84
CA LEU A 587 42.94 -19.74 18.71
C LEU A 587 42.57 -19.29 17.28
N PHE A 588 43.40 -19.64 16.30
CA PHE A 588 43.04 -19.69 14.89
C PHE A 588 43.32 -21.12 14.43
N GLY A 589 42.24 -21.87 14.19
CA GLY A 589 42.33 -23.20 13.59
C GLY A 589 42.81 -23.09 12.13
N PRO A 590 43.57 -24.07 11.64
CA PRO A 590 43.96 -24.10 10.24
C PRO A 590 42.74 -24.39 9.36
N ASP A 591 42.66 -23.64 8.28
CA ASP A 591 42.07 -23.98 6.98
C ASP A 591 41.00 -25.07 6.97
N ARG A 592 39.74 -24.60 6.96
CA ARG A 592 38.66 -25.38 6.38
C ARG A 592 38.73 -25.22 4.87
N VAL A 593 39.44 -26.15 4.22
CA VAL A 593 39.35 -26.38 2.78
C VAL A 593 37.87 -26.59 2.44
N VAL A 594 37.34 -25.68 1.62
CA VAL A 594 36.04 -25.84 0.97
C VAL A 594 36.26 -26.86 -0.14
N GLU A 595 35.82 -28.10 0.09
CA GLU A 595 35.60 -29.05 -1.01
C GLU A 595 34.52 -28.48 -1.92
N VAL A 596 34.93 -28.16 -3.14
CA VAL A 596 34.06 -27.99 -4.29
C VAL A 596 33.39 -29.35 -4.53
N VAL A 597 32.10 -29.41 -4.28
CA VAL A 597 31.24 -30.49 -4.77
C VAL A 597 30.80 -30.05 -6.17
N ASP A 598 31.38 -30.68 -7.19
CA ASP A 598 30.78 -30.76 -8.51
C ASP A 598 29.58 -31.70 -8.44
N GLU A 599 28.38 -31.15 -8.63
CA GLU A 599 27.22 -31.76 -9.31
C GLU A 599 26.13 -30.71 -9.60
#